data_AF-A0A7S3I1V8-F1
#
_entry.id   AF-A0A7S3I1V8-F1
#
_cell.length_a   1.000
_cell.length_b   1.000
_cell.length_c   1.000
_cell.angle_alpha   90.00
_cell.angle_beta   90.00
_cell.angle_gamma   90.00
#
_symmetry.space_group_name_H-M   'P 1'
#
loop_
_entity.id
_entity.type
_entity.pdbx_description
1 polymer ?
#
loop_
_entity_poly.entity_id
_entity_poly.type
_entity_poly.pdbx_seq_one_letter_code
_entity_poly.pdbx_strand_id
1 'polypeptide(L)'
;MGFNPIQAYICDEGLARFCTARYEAPTKSNFKKAFMHLTNYSINKTNENYVHPNSEDILVTNEGTKRTLSSLYHTLAERGVDVDAVKASINYTCGKVMEIYGPLIEHQVNAMTGEEDIVGKPFQILGLDLLIDQ
;
A
#
# COMPACT_ATOMS: atom_id res chain seq x y z
N MET A 1 -21.19 26.67 -4.22
CA MET A 1 -21.91 25.43 -3.86
C MET A 1 -20.88 24.46 -3.27
N GLY A 2 -21.03 24.07 -2.00
CA GLY A 2 -20.03 23.29 -1.26
C GLY A 2 -19.76 21.91 -1.85
N PHE A 3 -18.55 21.40 -1.60
CA PHE A 3 -18.11 20.06 -2.02
C PHE A 3 -19.14 18.99 -1.62
N ASN A 4 -19.82 18.43 -2.63
CA ASN A 4 -20.53 17.15 -2.52
C ASN A 4 -19.50 16.04 -2.21
N PRO A 5 -19.87 14.98 -1.46
CA PRO A 5 -18.94 14.21 -0.63
C PRO A 5 -17.70 13.74 -1.39
N ILE A 6 -16.55 13.75 -0.70
CA ILE A 6 -15.28 13.28 -1.26
C ILE A 6 -15.46 11.91 -1.92
N GLN A 7 -15.08 11.85 -3.19
CA GLN A 7 -15.05 10.62 -3.95
C GLN A 7 -13.67 10.00 -3.80
N ALA A 8 -13.61 8.82 -3.19
CA ALA A 8 -12.39 8.03 -3.07
C ALA A 8 -12.45 6.83 -4.02
N TYR A 9 -11.32 6.53 -4.65
CA TYR A 9 -11.13 5.37 -5.52
C TYR A 9 -9.88 4.62 -5.04
N ILE A 10 -9.94 3.30 -5.10
CA ILE A 10 -8.79 2.44 -4.80
C ILE A 10 -8.28 1.91 -6.14
N CYS A 11 -6.98 2.00 -6.38
CA CYS A 11 -6.35 1.39 -7.54
C CYS A 11 -6.38 -0.13 -7.36
N ASP A 12 -6.80 -0.87 -8.40
CA ASP A 12 -6.78 -2.33 -8.38
C ASP A 12 -5.36 -2.91 -8.23
N GLU A 13 -4.36 -2.08 -8.55
CA GLU A 13 -2.95 -2.44 -8.48
C GLU A 13 -2.19 -1.61 -7.42
N GLY A 14 -1.17 -2.23 -6.83
CA GLY A 14 -0.30 -1.67 -5.80
C GLY A 14 1.09 -2.31 -5.79
N LEU A 15 1.82 -2.12 -4.70
CA LEU A 15 3.18 -2.63 -4.56
C LEU A 15 3.34 -3.40 -3.25
N ALA A 16 3.63 -4.69 -3.37
CA ALA A 16 4.08 -5.51 -2.26
C ALA A 16 5.61 -5.34 -2.09
N ARG A 17 6.04 -4.98 -0.87
CA ARG A 17 7.47 -4.75 -0.55
C ARG A 17 7.90 -5.75 0.53
N PHE A 18 8.98 -6.46 0.25
CA PHE A 18 9.49 -7.51 1.13
C PHE A 18 10.82 -7.11 1.77
N CYS A 19 11.06 -7.65 2.95
CA CYS A 19 12.35 -7.62 3.62
C CYS A 19 13.36 -8.51 2.87
N THR A 20 14.64 -8.18 2.96
CA THR A 20 15.76 -8.93 2.35
C THR A 20 16.44 -9.90 3.30
N ALA A 21 16.02 -9.90 4.57
CA ALA A 21 16.37 -10.92 5.55
C ALA A 21 15.11 -11.66 6.02
N ARG A 22 15.24 -12.96 6.28
CA ARG A 22 14.17 -13.79 6.84
C ARG A 22 13.69 -13.19 8.16
N TYR A 23 12.38 -13.06 8.31
CA TYR A 23 11.78 -12.51 9.52
C TYR A 23 11.97 -13.44 10.73
N GLU A 24 12.31 -12.84 11.87
CA GLU A 24 12.22 -13.42 13.20
C GLU A 24 11.52 -12.42 14.13
N ALA A 25 10.84 -12.92 15.17
CA ALA A 25 10.22 -12.04 16.15
C ALA A 25 11.28 -11.13 16.81
N PRO A 26 10.98 -9.84 17.06
CA PRO A 26 11.93 -8.92 17.66
C PRO A 26 12.41 -9.37 19.05
N THR A 27 13.72 -9.34 19.24
CA THR A 27 14.46 -9.59 20.47
C THR A 27 15.49 -8.49 20.66
N LYS A 28 16.10 -8.41 21.85
CA LYS A 28 17.18 -7.44 22.14
C LYS A 28 18.37 -7.56 21.17
N SER A 29 18.60 -8.71 20.55
CA SER A 29 19.72 -8.95 19.63
C SER A 29 19.38 -8.72 18.16
N ASN A 30 18.11 -8.83 17.75
CA ASN A 30 17.72 -8.72 16.34
C ASN A 30 16.91 -7.46 16.00
N PHE A 31 16.34 -6.72 16.96
CA PHE A 31 15.44 -5.58 16.66
C PHE A 31 16.07 -4.46 15.81
N LYS A 32 17.41 -4.32 15.84
CA LYS A 32 18.16 -3.35 15.02
C LYS A 32 18.45 -3.83 13.59
N LYS A 33 18.11 -5.08 13.25
CA LYS A 33 18.32 -5.65 11.91
C LYS A 33 17.28 -5.08 10.95
N ALA A 34 17.56 -3.89 10.40
CA ALA A 34 16.64 -3.15 9.53
C ALA A 34 16.12 -3.99 8.34
N PHE A 35 16.99 -4.75 7.67
CA PHE A 35 16.63 -5.62 6.55
C PHE A 35 15.66 -6.76 6.90
N MET A 36 15.44 -7.04 8.19
CA MET A 36 14.50 -8.04 8.69
C MET A 36 13.15 -7.42 9.06
N HIS A 37 13.14 -6.19 9.57
CA HIS A 37 11.97 -5.58 10.19
C HIS A 37 11.37 -4.41 9.41
N LEU A 38 12.09 -3.87 8.43
CA LEU A 38 11.64 -2.73 7.63
C LEU A 38 11.52 -3.14 6.16
N THR A 39 10.33 -2.96 5.59
CA THR A 39 10.02 -3.29 4.19
C THR A 39 10.33 -2.16 3.22
N ASN A 40 10.85 -1.02 3.69
CA ASN A 40 11.11 0.14 2.85
C ASN A 40 12.09 -0.21 1.72
N TYR A 41 11.72 0.13 0.49
CA TYR A 41 12.57 -0.08 -0.69
C TYR A 41 13.91 0.66 -0.57
N SER A 42 13.90 1.88 -0.03
CA SER A 42 15.11 2.69 0.18
C SER A 42 16.17 1.99 1.03
N ILE A 43 15.74 1.13 1.95
CA ILE A 43 16.60 0.31 2.80
C ILE A 43 16.97 -0.96 2.05
N ASN A 44 16.00 -1.76 1.63
CA ASN A 44 16.25 -3.09 1.11
C ASN A 44 17.00 -3.12 -0.23
N LYS A 45 16.88 -2.10 -1.09
CA LYS A 45 17.54 -2.06 -2.41
C LYS A 45 19.07 -2.10 -2.35
N THR A 46 19.67 -1.81 -1.19
CA THR A 46 21.12 -1.82 -1.00
C THR A 46 21.63 -3.14 -0.43
N ASN A 47 20.74 -4.05 -0.05
CA ASN A 47 21.11 -5.38 0.42
C ASN A 47 21.47 -6.28 -0.76
N GLU A 48 22.49 -7.13 -0.60
CA GLU A 48 22.90 -8.10 -1.62
C GLU A 48 21.81 -9.13 -1.97
N ASN A 49 20.89 -9.41 -1.03
CA ASN A 49 19.77 -10.32 -1.23
C ASN A 49 18.56 -9.66 -1.90
N TYR A 50 18.68 -8.40 -2.36
CA TYR A 50 17.60 -7.75 -3.10
C TYR A 50 17.44 -8.39 -4.47
N VAL A 51 16.25 -8.96 -4.73
CA VAL A 51 15.91 -9.60 -6.00
C VAL A 51 15.15 -8.61 -6.87
N HIS A 52 15.75 -8.23 -7.99
CA HIS A 52 15.05 -7.47 -9.02
C HIS A 52 14.07 -8.38 -9.77
N PRO A 53 12.83 -7.94 -10.04
CA PRO A 53 11.90 -8.70 -10.88
C PRO A 53 12.55 -8.94 -12.25
N ASN A 54 12.58 -10.20 -12.68
CA ASN A 54 13.25 -10.68 -13.90
C ASN A 54 12.28 -11.23 -14.95
N SER A 55 10.97 -11.29 -14.64
CA SER A 55 9.94 -11.72 -15.58
C SER A 55 9.58 -10.58 -16.55
N GLU A 56 9.40 -10.91 -17.83
CA GLU A 56 8.85 -9.97 -18.83
C GLU A 56 7.43 -9.53 -18.43
N ASP A 57 6.68 -10.40 -17.75
CA ASP A 57 5.38 -10.11 -17.17
C ASP A 57 5.50 -9.93 -15.65
N ILE A 58 5.33 -8.70 -15.17
CA ILE A 58 5.41 -8.36 -13.73
C ILE A 58 4.09 -8.63 -12.98
N LEU A 59 3.02 -9.00 -13.68
CA LEU A 59 1.69 -9.26 -13.10
C LEU A 59 1.52 -10.71 -12.65
N VAL A 60 2.32 -11.65 -13.19
CA VAL A 60 2.33 -13.06 -12.76
C VAL A 60 3.21 -13.30 -11.54
N THR A 61 3.06 -14.47 -10.90
CA THR A 61 3.91 -14.93 -9.80
C THR A 61 5.39 -14.77 -10.12
N ASN A 62 6.13 -14.07 -9.26
CA ASN A 62 7.58 -13.90 -9.37
C ASN A 62 8.23 -13.78 -7.99
N GLU A 63 9.56 -13.79 -7.95
CA GLU A 63 10.34 -13.82 -6.71
C GLU A 63 10.92 -12.46 -6.28
N GLY A 64 10.59 -11.36 -6.98
CA GLY A 64 11.17 -10.05 -6.72
C GLY A 64 10.95 -9.55 -5.28
N THR A 65 11.89 -8.78 -4.72
CA THR A 65 11.72 -8.15 -3.39
C THR A 65 10.69 -7.01 -3.41
N LYS A 66 10.32 -6.55 -4.61
CA LYS A 66 9.23 -5.61 -4.87
C LYS A 66 8.38 -6.18 -5.99
N ARG A 67 7.10 -6.44 -5.72
CA ARG A 67 6.16 -7.10 -6.65
C ARG A 67 4.93 -6.24 -6.83
N THR A 68 4.22 -6.45 -7.93
CA THR A 68 2.84 -5.99 -8.09
C THR A 68 1.96 -6.74 -7.08
N LEU A 69 0.88 -6.09 -6.65
CA LEU A 69 -0.14 -6.69 -5.82
C LEU A 69 -0.85 -7.83 -6.56
N SER A 70 -1.06 -7.74 -7.88
CA SER A 70 -1.54 -8.87 -8.70
C SER A 70 -0.64 -10.10 -8.60
N SER A 71 0.69 -9.92 -8.76
CA SER A 71 1.65 -11.02 -8.61
C SER A 71 1.62 -11.62 -7.20
N LEU A 72 1.46 -10.78 -6.17
CA LEU A 72 1.29 -11.25 -4.80
C LEU A 72 0.01 -12.07 -4.65
N TYR A 73 -1.12 -11.62 -5.20
CA TYR A 73 -2.37 -12.38 -5.16
C TYR A 73 -2.24 -13.75 -5.81
N HIS A 74 -1.58 -13.86 -6.96
CA HIS A 74 -1.28 -15.16 -7.57
C HIS A 74 -0.44 -16.04 -6.63
N THR A 75 0.62 -15.49 -6.05
CA THR A 75 1.48 -16.20 -5.08
C THR A 75 0.68 -16.69 -3.85
N LEU A 76 -0.26 -15.89 -3.35
CA LEU A 76 -1.09 -16.22 -2.19
C LEU A 76 -2.12 -17.30 -2.54
N ALA A 77 -2.75 -17.21 -3.71
CA ALA A 77 -3.69 -18.22 -4.21
C ALA A 77 -3.01 -19.59 -4.39
N GLU A 78 -1.80 -19.62 -4.97
CA GLU A 78 -0.99 -20.84 -5.09
C GLU A 78 -0.67 -21.50 -3.73
N ARG A 79 -0.66 -20.70 -2.65
CA ARG A 79 -0.45 -21.16 -1.27
C ARG A 79 -1.75 -21.48 -0.53
N GLY A 80 -2.91 -21.42 -1.20
CA GLY A 80 -4.21 -21.73 -0.62
C GLY A 80 -4.80 -20.63 0.27
N VAL A 81 -4.31 -19.39 0.16
CA VAL A 81 -4.87 -18.24 0.89
C VAL A 81 -6.10 -17.72 0.15
N ASP A 82 -7.15 -17.35 0.90
CA ASP A 82 -8.32 -16.67 0.36
C ASP A 82 -7.98 -15.23 -0.03
N VAL A 83 -7.66 -15.04 -1.32
CA VAL A 83 -7.30 -13.74 -1.90
C VAL A 83 -8.47 -12.75 -1.85
N ASP A 84 -9.71 -13.21 -1.97
CA ASP A 84 -10.86 -12.32 -1.96
C ASP A 84 -11.10 -11.74 -0.56
N ALA A 85 -10.85 -12.54 0.49
CA ALA A 85 -10.83 -12.04 1.87
C ALA A 85 -9.72 -10.99 2.08
N VAL A 86 -8.51 -11.20 1.53
CA VAL A 86 -7.41 -10.23 1.61
C VAL A 86 -7.79 -8.92 0.89
N LYS A 87 -8.32 -9.00 -0.32
CA LYS A 87 -8.80 -7.82 -1.09
C LYS A 87 -9.89 -7.07 -0.34
N ALA A 88 -10.85 -7.80 0.24
CA ALA A 88 -11.93 -7.21 1.03
C ALA A 88 -11.38 -6.49 2.26
N SER A 89 -10.40 -7.08 2.97
CA SER A 89 -9.74 -6.47 4.13
C SER A 89 -8.98 -5.18 3.77
N ILE A 90 -8.25 -5.18 2.66
CA ILE A 90 -7.57 -3.99 2.12
C ILE A 90 -8.59 -2.89 1.81
N ASN A 91 -9.63 -3.22 1.04
CA ASN A 91 -10.67 -2.25 0.64
C ASN A 91 -11.41 -1.68 1.85
N TYR A 92 -11.76 -2.53 2.82
CA TYR A 92 -12.38 -2.11 4.07
C TYR A 92 -11.48 -1.14 4.84
N THR A 93 -10.20 -1.48 5.02
CA THR A 93 -9.25 -0.64 5.75
C THR A 93 -9.07 0.72 5.09
N CYS A 94 -8.87 0.76 3.77
CA CYS A 94 -8.79 2.00 3.00
C CYS A 94 -10.08 2.82 3.09
N GLY A 95 -11.25 2.18 3.02
CA GLY A 95 -12.55 2.82 3.19
C GLY A 95 -12.69 3.49 4.56
N LYS A 96 -12.33 2.77 5.65
CA LYS A 96 -12.36 3.32 7.01
C LYS A 96 -11.42 4.51 7.19
N VAL A 97 -10.23 4.49 6.57
CA VAL A 97 -9.33 5.65 6.56
C VAL A 97 -10.04 6.84 5.89
N MET A 98 -10.66 6.65 4.73
CA MET A 98 -11.34 7.74 4.03
C MET A 98 -12.59 8.25 4.74
N GLU A 99 -13.33 7.40 5.46
CA GLU A 99 -14.44 7.85 6.31
C GLU A 99 -13.98 8.79 7.42
N ILE A 100 -12.79 8.57 7.98
CA ILE A 100 -12.21 9.40 9.05
C ILE A 100 -11.56 10.67 8.48
N TYR A 101 -10.75 10.53 7.43
CA TYR A 101 -9.97 11.63 6.87
C TYR A 101 -10.75 12.51 5.89
N GLY A 102 -11.79 11.96 5.24
CA GLY A 102 -12.59 12.69 4.26
C GLY A 102 -13.12 14.02 4.79
N PRO A 103 -13.87 14.05 5.91
CA PRO A 103 -14.37 15.30 6.47
C PRO A 103 -13.27 16.32 6.79
N LEU A 104 -12.07 15.87 7.19
CA LEU A 104 -10.93 16.75 7.46
C LEU A 104 -10.38 17.38 6.18
N ILE A 105 -10.23 16.59 5.12
CA ILE A 105 -9.79 17.07 3.80
C ILE A 105 -10.80 18.07 3.25
N GLU A 106 -12.10 17.75 3.33
CA GLU A 106 -13.18 18.61 2.87
C GLU A 106 -13.17 19.96 3.60
N HIS A 107 -13.04 19.93 4.93
CA HIS A 107 -12.95 21.13 5.75
C HIS A 107 -11.74 22.00 5.35
N GLN A 108 -10.57 21.40 5.16
CA GLN A 108 -9.36 22.13 4.75
C GLN A 108 -9.50 22.75 3.37
N VAL A 109 -10.06 22.03 2.40
CA VAL A 109 -10.30 22.54 1.04
C VAL A 109 -11.26 23.74 1.09
N ASN A 110 -12.41 23.60 1.77
CA ASN A 110 -13.38 24.68 1.91
C ASN A 110 -12.78 25.92 2.61
N ALA A 111 -11.93 25.72 3.63
CA ALA A 111 -11.26 26.81 4.33
C ALA A 111 -10.23 27.57 3.46
N MET A 112 -9.55 26.88 2.54
CA MET A 112 -8.57 27.48 1.64
C MET A 112 -9.20 28.24 0.47
N THR A 113 -10.38 27.81 0.01
CA THR A 113 -11.00 28.32 -1.22
C THR A 113 -12.04 29.40 -0.96
N GLY A 114 -12.51 29.54 0.28
CA GLY A 114 -13.58 30.47 0.62
C GLY A 114 -14.86 30.16 -0.18
N GLU A 115 -15.49 31.20 -0.74
CA GLU A 115 -16.64 31.08 -1.65
C GLU A 115 -16.25 31.10 -3.15
N GLU A 116 -14.96 31.22 -3.48
CA GLU A 116 -14.53 31.25 -4.88
C GLU A 116 -14.60 29.86 -5.50
N ASP A 117 -15.18 29.77 -6.70
CA ASP A 117 -15.23 28.51 -7.45
C ASP A 117 -13.80 28.08 -7.81
N ILE A 118 -13.40 26.90 -7.34
CA ILE A 118 -12.17 26.27 -7.79
C ILE A 118 -12.33 25.97 -9.28
N VAL A 119 -11.44 26.53 -10.11
CA VAL A 119 -11.37 26.16 -11.52
C VAL A 119 -10.81 24.74 -11.63
N GLY A 120 -11.70 23.77 -11.78
CA GLY A 120 -11.38 22.34 -11.88
C GLY A 120 -11.74 21.55 -10.61
N LYS A 121 -11.57 20.22 -10.67
CA LYS A 121 -11.76 19.32 -9.53
C LYS A 121 -10.40 18.90 -8.99
N PRO A 122 -9.92 19.45 -7.85
CA PRO A 122 -8.67 19.01 -7.27
C PRO A 122 -8.78 17.53 -6.90
N PHE A 123 -7.67 16.80 -7.08
CA PHE A 123 -7.56 15.40 -6.68
C PHE A 123 -6.23 15.16 -5.99
N GLN A 124 -6.15 14.11 -5.19
CA GLN A 124 -4.95 13.70 -4.49
C GLN A 124 -4.75 12.20 -4.66
N ILE A 125 -3.51 11.78 -4.87
CA ILE A 125 -3.11 10.37 -4.86
C ILE A 125 -2.52 10.08 -3.48
N LEU A 126 -3.13 9.14 -2.75
CA LEU A 126 -2.67 8.70 -1.44
C LEU A 126 -1.95 7.36 -1.55
N GLY A 127 -0.75 7.26 -0.98
CA GLY A 127 -0.04 6.00 -0.81
C GLY A 127 -0.29 5.46 0.59
N LEU A 128 -1.16 4.46 0.71
CA LEU A 128 -1.42 3.78 1.98
C LEU A 128 -0.49 2.57 2.13
N ASP A 129 0.30 2.58 3.20
CA ASP A 129 1.17 1.47 3.55
C ASP A 129 0.44 0.53 4.53
N LEU A 130 0.08 -0.67 4.06
CA LEU A 130 -0.63 -1.69 4.85
C LEU A 130 0.31 -2.86 5.17
N LEU A 131 0.16 -3.43 6.37
CA LEU A 131 0.78 -4.69 6.77
C LEU A 131 -0.33 -5.73 6.94
N ILE A 132 -0.15 -6.89 6.33
CA ILE A 132 -1.07 -8.03 6.42
C ILE A 132 -0.49 -9.00 7.45
N ASP A 133 -1.29 -9.38 8.44
CA ASP A 133 -0.95 -10.36 9.46
C ASP A 133 -1.44 -11.78 9.08
N GLN A 134 -1.21 -12.73 9.99
CA GLN A 134 -1.52 -14.16 9.82
C GLN A 134 -2.99 -14.47 10.14
#